data_AF-B7GLR2-F1
#
_entry.id   AF-B7GLR2-F1
#
_cell.length_a   1.000
_cell.length_b   1.000
_cell.length_c   1.000
_cell.angle_alpha   90.00
_cell.angle_beta   90.00
_cell.angle_gamma   90.00
#
_symmetry.space_group_name_H-M   'P 1'
#
loop_
_entity.id
_entity.type
_entity.pdbx_description
1 polymer ?
#
loop_
_entity_poly.entity_id
_entity_poly.type
_entity_poly.pdbx_seq_one_letter_code
_entity_poly.pdbx_strand_id
1 'polypeptide(L)'
;MYIHSKDEIFRKIVVQSLDRFMIAFKQYLSKNVELPRNVQVDILRIYFERGCSFSFFFFLEVVKYAYQNDMNDMAESLLETVVSHFGEFNYGVLVKSKNGYELYVSEIGRDASVFLFHDKLQFEKFKEQKKGIIYYEIC
;
A
#
# COMPACT_ATOMS: atom_id res chain seq x y z
N MET A 1 -31.75 -4.99 22.67
CA MET A 1 -30.88 -5.22 21.49
C MET A 1 -29.68 -4.32 21.66
N TYR A 2 -28.47 -4.88 21.79
CA TYR A 2 -27.24 -4.11 21.96
C TYR A 2 -26.50 -4.11 20.61
N ILE A 3 -26.22 -2.93 20.07
CA ILE A 3 -25.47 -2.77 18.82
C ILE A 3 -24.04 -2.43 19.22
N HIS A 4 -23.10 -3.33 18.93
CA HIS A 4 -21.68 -3.05 19.14
C HIS A 4 -21.20 -1.93 18.23
N SER A 5 -20.35 -1.05 18.77
CA SER A 5 -19.61 -0.10 17.95
C SER A 5 -18.59 -0.82 17.05
N LYS A 6 -18.14 -0.17 15.96
CA LYS A 6 -17.09 -0.71 15.08
C LYS A 6 -15.81 -1.08 15.85
N ASP A 7 -15.40 -0.26 16.80
CA ASP A 7 -14.23 -0.54 17.63
C ASP A 7 -14.40 -1.75 18.53
N GLU A 8 -15.58 -1.93 19.10
CA GLU A 8 -15.87 -3.14 19.88
C GLU A 8 -15.89 -4.38 19.02
N ILE A 9 -16.48 -4.32 17.82
CA ILE A 9 -16.47 -5.41 16.85
C ILE A 9 -15.02 -5.77 16.53
N PHE A 10 -14.18 -4.78 16.25
CA PHE A 10 -12.77 -5.03 15.96
C PHE A 10 -12.06 -5.72 17.13
N ARG A 11 -12.14 -5.12 18.33
CA ARG A 11 -11.41 -5.59 19.52
C ARG A 11 -11.89 -6.94 20.03
N LYS A 12 -13.18 -7.23 19.92
CA LYS A 12 -13.77 -8.47 20.46
C LYS A 12 -13.77 -9.61 19.45
N ILE A 13 -13.96 -9.31 18.16
CA ILE A 13 -14.22 -10.32 17.13
C ILE A 13 -13.10 -10.37 16.10
N VAL A 14 -12.83 -9.25 15.40
CA VAL A 14 -11.94 -9.24 14.24
C VAL A 14 -10.50 -9.60 14.60
N VAL A 15 -10.00 -9.08 15.74
CA VAL A 15 -8.62 -9.34 16.18
C VAL A 15 -8.30 -10.82 16.39
N GLN A 16 -9.31 -11.66 16.63
CA GLN A 16 -9.12 -13.11 16.78
C GLN A 16 -8.70 -13.77 15.46
N SER A 17 -8.96 -13.12 14.32
CA SER A 17 -8.58 -13.60 12.99
C SER A 17 -7.17 -13.17 12.57
N LEU A 18 -6.39 -12.55 13.46
CA LEU A 18 -5.08 -11.97 13.14
C LEU A 18 -4.15 -12.96 12.45
N ASP A 19 -3.96 -14.15 13.00
CA ASP A 19 -3.01 -15.11 12.44
C ASP A 19 -3.42 -15.56 11.03
N ARG A 20 -4.71 -15.80 10.80
CA ARG A 20 -5.24 -16.16 9.47
C ARG A 20 -5.09 -15.02 8.47
N PHE A 21 -5.39 -13.80 8.91
CA PHE A 21 -5.19 -12.60 8.11
C PHE A 21 -3.72 -12.43 7.73
N MET A 22 -2.79 -12.60 8.67
CA MET A 22 -1.37 -12.43 8.41
C MET A 22 -0.82 -13.49 7.44
N ILE A 23 -1.32 -14.73 7.50
CA ILE A 23 -0.98 -15.75 6.51
C ILE A 23 -1.39 -15.29 5.10
N ALA A 24 -2.63 -14.81 4.94
CA ALA A 24 -3.12 -14.33 3.65
C ALA A 24 -2.38 -13.07 3.18
N PHE A 25 -2.20 -12.09 4.06
CA PHE A 25 -1.51 -10.83 3.74
C PHE A 25 -0.06 -11.07 3.30
N LYS A 26 0.67 -11.98 3.97
CA LYS A 26 2.06 -12.28 3.60
C LYS A 26 2.22 -12.91 2.21
N GLN A 27 1.18 -13.50 1.63
CA GLN A 27 1.23 -14.00 0.24
C GLN A 27 1.37 -12.87 -0.78
N TYR A 28 1.04 -11.63 -0.38
CA TYR A 28 1.17 -10.44 -1.19
C TYR A 28 2.49 -9.70 -0.97
N LEU A 29 3.40 -10.16 -0.12
CA LEU A 29 4.69 -9.51 0.06
C LEU A 29 5.75 -10.21 -0.78
N SER A 30 6.44 -9.46 -1.64
CA SER A 30 7.60 -9.95 -2.40
C SER A 30 8.76 -10.38 -1.50
N LYS A 31 8.85 -9.81 -0.30
CA LYS A 31 9.87 -10.11 0.72
C LYS A 31 9.18 -10.61 1.99
N ASN A 32 9.76 -11.64 2.63
CA ASN A 32 9.25 -12.08 3.93
C ASN A 32 9.66 -11.07 5.00
N VAL A 33 8.69 -10.25 5.45
CA VAL A 33 8.90 -9.26 6.50
C VAL A 33 8.34 -9.79 7.82
N GLU A 34 9.17 -9.82 8.86
CA GLU A 34 8.71 -10.04 10.23
C GLU A 34 8.14 -8.74 10.79
N LEU A 35 6.84 -8.76 11.10
CA LEU A 35 6.13 -7.60 11.61
C LEU A 35 5.85 -7.76 13.09
N PRO A 36 6.15 -6.77 13.94
CA PRO A 36 5.72 -6.76 15.34
C PRO A 36 4.21 -6.94 15.47
N ARG A 37 3.75 -7.59 16.54
CA ARG A 37 2.32 -7.94 16.70
C ARG A 37 1.40 -6.71 16.69
N ASN A 38 1.84 -5.57 17.24
CA ASN A 38 1.09 -4.31 17.18
C ASN A 38 0.91 -3.83 15.73
N VAL A 39 1.98 -3.89 14.91
CA VAL A 39 1.92 -3.55 13.49
C VAL A 39 0.95 -4.46 12.73
N GLN A 40 0.98 -5.76 13.01
CA GLN A 40 0.03 -6.72 12.42
C GLN A 40 -1.42 -6.37 12.75
N VAL A 41 -1.70 -5.99 14.00
CA VAL A 41 -3.04 -5.57 14.46
C VAL A 41 -3.47 -4.27 13.78
N ASP A 42 -2.57 -3.31 13.62
CA ASP A 42 -2.87 -2.05 12.93
C ASP A 42 -3.20 -2.29 11.45
N ILE A 43 -2.46 -3.16 10.77
CA ILE A 43 -2.74 -3.52 9.38
C ILE A 43 -4.08 -4.26 9.26
N LEU A 44 -4.40 -5.16 10.19
CA LEU A 44 -5.72 -5.80 10.26
C LEU A 44 -6.84 -4.77 10.48
N ARG A 45 -6.58 -3.71 11.24
CA ARG A 45 -7.53 -2.60 11.43
C ARG A 45 -7.77 -1.85 10.13
N ILE A 46 -6.71 -1.52 9.40
CA ILE A 46 -6.82 -0.91 8.06
C ILE A 46 -7.65 -1.82 7.14
N TYR A 47 -7.41 -3.13 7.15
CA TYR A 47 -8.18 -4.10 6.38
C TYR A 47 -9.68 -4.08 6.74
N PHE A 48 -10.00 -4.07 8.03
CA PHE A 48 -11.38 -4.00 8.52
C PHE A 48 -12.07 -2.69 8.11
N GLU A 49 -11.37 -1.56 8.23
CA GLU A 49 -11.89 -0.23 7.85
C GLU A 49 -12.09 -0.09 6.34
N ARG A 50 -11.28 -0.79 5.54
CA ARG A 50 -11.39 -0.88 4.07
C ARG A 50 -12.32 -1.98 3.58
N GLY A 51 -13.24 -2.44 4.45
CA GLY A 51 -14.31 -3.35 4.07
C GLY A 51 -13.88 -4.81 3.90
N CYS A 52 -12.81 -5.22 4.57
CA CYS A 52 -12.31 -6.60 4.59
C CYS A 52 -11.99 -7.15 3.20
N SER A 53 -11.32 -6.36 2.36
CA SER A 53 -10.87 -6.78 1.03
C SER A 53 -9.41 -6.45 0.80
N PHE A 54 -8.66 -7.36 0.18
CA PHE A 54 -7.30 -7.11 -0.33
C PHE A 54 -7.37 -6.27 -1.61
N SER A 55 -7.95 -5.07 -1.50
CA SER A 55 -8.16 -4.15 -2.61
C SER A 55 -6.95 -3.25 -2.82
N PHE A 56 -6.86 -2.66 -4.01
CA PHE A 56 -5.87 -1.64 -4.33
C PHE A 56 -5.78 -0.53 -3.26
N PHE A 57 -6.92 0.00 -2.82
CA PHE A 57 -6.97 1.04 -1.79
C PHE A 57 -6.56 0.56 -0.39
N PHE A 58 -6.80 -0.72 -0.07
CA PHE A 58 -6.25 -1.31 1.15
C PHE A 58 -4.72 -1.28 1.10
N PHE A 59 -4.11 -1.76 0.02
CA PHE A 59 -2.65 -1.78 -0.10
C PHE A 59 -2.04 -0.37 -0.06
N LEU A 60 -2.65 0.62 -0.73
CA LEU A 60 -2.17 2.01 -0.65
C LEU A 60 -2.17 2.57 0.79
N GLU A 61 -3.19 2.25 1.60
CA GLU A 61 -3.19 2.68 3.01
C GLU A 61 -2.12 1.96 3.84
N VAL A 62 -1.87 0.68 3.56
CA VAL A 62 -0.79 -0.04 4.25
C VAL A 62 0.58 0.50 3.84
N VAL A 63 0.79 0.85 2.57
CA VAL A 63 2.02 1.54 2.10
C VAL A 63 2.19 2.86 2.85
N LYS A 64 1.13 3.68 2.93
CA LYS A 64 1.15 4.95 3.66
C LYS A 64 1.49 4.75 5.14
N TYR A 65 0.85 3.79 5.80
CA TYR A 65 1.14 3.42 7.18
C TYR A 65 2.61 2.98 7.34
N ALA A 66 3.13 2.18 6.40
CA ALA A 66 4.52 1.72 6.42
C ALA A 66 5.51 2.89 6.33
N TYR A 67 5.28 3.84 5.43
CA TYR A 67 6.10 5.06 5.33
C TYR A 67 6.06 5.91 6.60
N GLN A 68 4.88 6.12 7.17
CA GLN A 68 4.71 6.94 8.38
C GLN A 68 5.42 6.35 9.61
N ASN A 69 5.76 5.07 9.58
CA ASN A 69 6.45 4.36 10.65
C ASN A 69 7.86 3.91 10.24
N ASP A 70 8.45 4.52 9.21
CA ASP A 70 9.82 4.26 8.72
C ASP A 70 10.08 2.80 8.30
N MET A 71 9.05 2.03 7.96
CA MET A 71 9.13 0.63 7.51
C MET A 71 9.39 0.54 6.00
N ASN A 72 10.50 1.12 5.53
CA ASN A 72 10.80 1.29 4.10
C ASN A 72 10.81 -0.02 3.30
N ASP A 73 11.41 -1.09 3.84
CA ASP A 73 11.46 -2.40 3.16
C ASP A 73 10.06 -3.00 2.92
N MET A 74 9.15 -2.78 3.87
CA MET A 74 7.76 -3.20 3.75
C MET A 74 7.02 -2.33 2.73
N ALA A 75 7.23 -1.02 2.78
CA ALA A 75 6.60 -0.08 1.85
C ALA A 75 7.01 -0.38 0.40
N GLU A 76 8.30 -0.62 0.14
CA GLU A 76 8.82 -1.04 -1.16
C GLU A 76 8.19 -2.35 -1.63
N SER A 77 8.20 -3.39 -0.77
CA SER A 77 7.60 -4.69 -1.10
C SER A 77 6.10 -4.58 -1.43
N LEU A 78 5.37 -3.73 -0.71
CA LEU A 78 3.96 -3.47 -0.98
C LEU A 78 3.75 -2.67 -2.27
N LEU A 79 4.60 -1.69 -2.58
CA LEU A 79 4.54 -0.93 -3.81
C LEU A 79 4.77 -1.83 -5.03
N GLU A 80 5.75 -2.72 -4.98
CA GLU A 80 6.00 -3.75 -6.00
C GLU A 80 4.75 -4.62 -6.23
N THR A 81 4.12 -5.05 -5.14
CA THR A 81 2.87 -5.82 -5.21
C THR A 81 1.74 -5.00 -5.81
N VAL A 82 1.61 -3.74 -5.43
CA VAL A 82 0.58 -2.86 -5.98
C VAL A 82 0.71 -2.83 -7.51
N VAL A 83 1.88 -2.44 -8.03
CA VAL A 83 2.09 -2.28 -9.47
C VAL A 83 2.10 -3.57 -10.28
N SER A 84 2.44 -4.71 -9.67
CA SER A 84 2.39 -6.01 -10.35
C SER A 84 1.01 -6.68 -10.28
N HIS A 85 0.35 -6.65 -9.13
CA HIS A 85 -0.92 -7.34 -8.91
C HIS A 85 -2.11 -6.58 -9.49
N PHE A 86 -2.08 -5.24 -9.47
CA PHE A 86 -3.15 -4.39 -10.00
C PHE A 86 -2.79 -3.81 -11.38
N GLY A 87 -1.96 -4.51 -12.16
CA GLY A 87 -1.38 -4.09 -13.44
C GLY A 87 -2.31 -3.42 -14.48
N GLU A 88 -3.61 -3.70 -14.37
CA GLU A 88 -4.62 -3.39 -15.37
C GLU A 88 -5.10 -1.93 -15.40
N PHE A 89 -4.75 -1.10 -14.41
CA PHE A 89 -5.42 0.18 -14.17
C PHE A 89 -4.66 1.44 -14.63
N ASN A 90 -3.56 1.31 -15.36
CA ASN A 90 -2.72 2.41 -15.86
C ASN A 90 -2.52 3.57 -14.85
N TYR A 91 -1.70 3.35 -13.83
CA TYR A 91 -1.54 4.30 -12.72
C TYR A 91 -0.08 4.38 -12.24
N GLY A 92 0.21 5.43 -11.47
CA GLY A 92 1.49 5.64 -10.81
C GLY A 92 1.31 5.93 -9.32
N VAL A 93 2.16 5.35 -8.48
CA VAL A 93 2.24 5.67 -7.04
C VAL A 93 3.54 6.39 -6.79
N LEU A 94 3.45 7.68 -6.49
CA LEU A 94 4.58 8.52 -6.11
C LEU A 94 4.77 8.44 -4.60
N VAL A 95 5.99 8.15 -4.18
CA VAL A 95 6.37 8.11 -2.76
C VAL A 95 7.60 8.97 -2.54
N LYS A 96 7.67 9.63 -1.38
CA LYS A 96 8.85 10.40 -0.98
C LYS A 96 9.88 9.45 -0.37
N SER A 97 11.11 9.50 -0.87
CA SER A 97 12.24 8.78 -0.30
C SER A 97 13.24 9.76 0.33
N LYS A 98 14.27 9.22 1.00
CA LYS A 98 15.32 10.06 1.63
C LYS A 98 16.06 10.94 0.61
N ASN A 99 16.14 10.48 -0.63
CA ASN A 99 16.96 11.09 -1.69
C ASN A 99 16.12 11.77 -2.78
N GLY A 100 14.80 11.93 -2.58
CA GLY A 100 13.92 12.53 -3.57
C GLY A 100 12.56 11.85 -3.61
N TYR A 101 12.13 11.45 -4.80
CA TYR A 101 10.86 10.81 -5.05
C TYR A 101 11.02 9.58 -5.95
N GLU A 102 10.23 8.57 -5.66
CA GLU A 102 10.15 7.33 -6.44
C GLU A 102 8.74 7.19 -6.96
N LEU A 103 8.60 6.87 -8.25
CA LEU A 103 7.31 6.67 -8.89
C LEU A 103 7.23 5.25 -9.43
N TYR A 104 6.35 4.46 -8.83
CA TYR A 104 6.04 3.10 -9.24
C TYR A 104 4.89 3.16 -10.23
N VAL A 105 5.13 2.80 -11.49
CA VAL A 105 4.15 2.90 -12.58
C VAL A 105 3.75 1.52 -13.06
N SER A 106 2.45 1.32 -13.19
CA SER A 106 1.81 0.20 -13.85
C SER A 106 1.19 0.69 -15.15
N GLU A 107 1.72 0.27 -16.31
CA GLU A 107 1.15 0.57 -17.64
C GLU A 107 0.53 -0.70 -18.25
N ILE A 108 -0.64 -0.59 -18.89
CA ILE A 108 -1.33 -1.74 -19.50
C ILE A 108 -0.43 -2.38 -20.58
N GLY A 109 -0.23 -3.69 -20.46
CA GLY A 109 0.56 -4.47 -21.41
C GLY A 109 2.07 -4.28 -21.29
N ARG A 110 2.56 -3.74 -20.17
CA ARG A 110 3.98 -3.55 -19.86
C ARG A 110 4.29 -4.01 -18.45
N ASP A 111 5.55 -4.35 -18.23
CA ASP A 111 6.07 -4.61 -16.89
C ASP A 111 6.04 -3.33 -16.05
N ALA A 112 5.85 -3.50 -14.74
CA ALA A 112 5.93 -2.40 -13.79
C ALA A 112 7.29 -1.69 -13.88
N SER A 113 7.28 -0.37 -13.81
CA SER A 113 8.47 0.47 -13.97
C SER A 113 8.63 1.41 -12.79
N VAL A 114 9.87 1.67 -12.37
CA VAL A 114 10.18 2.63 -11.31
C VAL A 114 10.98 3.80 -11.88
N PHE A 115 10.52 5.02 -11.62
CA PHE A 115 11.19 6.26 -12.01
C PHE A 115 11.67 7.01 -10.77
N LEU A 116 12.90 7.54 -10.82
CA LEU A 116 13.51 8.30 -9.74
C LEU A 116 13.57 9.79 -10.10
N PHE A 117 13.13 10.64 -9.18
CA PHE A 117 13.16 12.09 -9.33
C PHE A 117 13.89 12.73 -8.15
N HIS A 118 14.71 13.74 -8.43
CA HIS A 118 15.42 14.45 -7.35
C HIS A 118 14.50 15.41 -6.60
N ASP A 119 13.47 15.92 -7.28
CA ASP A 119 12.54 16.90 -6.77
C ASP A 119 11.14 16.73 -7.38
N LYS A 120 10.14 17.38 -6.77
CA LYS A 120 8.76 17.30 -7.22
C LYS A 120 8.53 17.97 -8.59
N LEU A 121 9.34 18.96 -8.97
CA LEU A 121 9.20 19.65 -10.26
C LEU A 121 9.53 18.71 -11.43
N GLN A 122 10.51 17.83 -11.28
CA GLN A 122 10.82 16.80 -12.28
C GLN A 122 9.65 15.83 -12.47
N PHE A 123 8.98 15.43 -11.38
CA PHE A 123 7.78 14.60 -11.44
C PHE A 123 6.63 15.31 -12.14
N GLU A 124 6.33 16.57 -11.84
CA GLU A 124 5.24 17.30 -12.51
C GLU A 124 5.51 17.42 -14.03
N LYS A 125 6.75 17.69 -14.45
CA LYS A 125 7.13 17.66 -15.87
C LYS A 125 6.92 16.28 -16.51
N PHE A 126 7.18 15.20 -15.78
CA PHE A 126 6.95 13.84 -16.25
C PHE A 126 5.45 13.56 -16.46
N LYS A 127 4.59 13.96 -15.51
CA LYS A 127 3.12 13.79 -15.63
C LYS A 127 2.56 14.45 -16.88
N GLU A 128 3.04 15.64 -17.23
CA GLU A 128 2.61 16.36 -18.42
C GLU A 128 2.91 15.59 -19.72
N GLN A 129 4.01 14.85 -19.73
CA GLN A 129 4.45 14.02 -20.86
C GLN A 129 3.71 12.68 -20.91
N LYS A 130 3.35 12.13 -19.75
CA LYS A 130 2.70 10.83 -19.58
C LYS A 130 1.22 10.97 -19.25
N LYS A 131 0.46 11.44 -20.24
CA LYS A 131 -1.01 11.58 -20.16
C LYS A 131 -1.69 10.21 -20.12
N GLY A 132 -2.80 10.12 -19.39
CA GLY A 132 -3.62 8.90 -19.30
C GLY A 132 -3.27 7.98 -18.12
N ILE A 133 -2.25 8.32 -17.33
CA ILE A 133 -1.91 7.64 -16.08
C ILE A 133 -2.59 8.35 -14.91
N ILE A 134 -3.23 7.60 -14.02
CA ILE A 134 -3.78 8.14 -12.75
C ILE A 134 -2.66 8.12 -11.70
N TYR A 135 -2.38 9.26 -11.05
CA TYR A 135 -1.30 9.36 -10.07
C TYR A 135 -1.84 9.42 -8.65
N TYR A 136 -1.28 8.58 -7.77
CA TYR A 136 -1.50 8.59 -6.33
C TYR A 136 -0.22 9.05 -5.63
N GLU A 137 -0.33 10.04 -4.74
CA GLU A 137 0.83 10.58 -4.01
C GLU A 137 0.76 10.17 -2.54
N ILE A 138 1.81 9.50 -2.05
CA ILE A 138 2.00 9.15 -0.64
C ILE A 138 3.18 10.01 -0.14
N CYS A 139 2.86 11.09 0.58
CA CYS A 139 3.80 12.07 1.12
C CYS A 139 3.94 11.95 2.63
#